data_AF-A0A0B7FU99-F1
#
_entry.id   AF-A0A0B7FU99-F1
#
_cell.length_a   1.000
_cell.length_b   1.000
_cell.length_c   1.000
_cell.angle_alpha   90.00
_cell.angle_beta   90.00
_cell.angle_gamma   90.00
#
_symmetry.space_group_name_H-M   'P 1'
#
loop_
_entity.id
_entity.type
_entity.pdbx_description
1 polymer ?
#
loop_
_entity_poly.entity_id
_entity_poly.type
_entity_poly.pdbx_seq_one_letter_code
_entity_poly.pdbx_strand_id
1 'polypeptide(L)'
;MESSDCETLNEWPQGNEKAPRKAFSLASGMLSFYFGQQNSEAETSVAVGEVEAQLLPGFSESQFETAVSGPRIEGSRELKMNSTPSRFAHIENGWELSNWGSVSCLELTPGQMLEAHSRINKPERQIGQFRSSSLSGNGIVGSAFYTFPAMAAVASIFSPLSLLIACLIMTIYRPILLELGSAFRLNGTNYVYLLQCSGRTLAAIGATTTLLDAVAASVVSAAAAGAYLKGEFPELPATDHTIGIYLLVAISLLALFTLRESGKLTLVITVIHMIVMAVLMVASAIAWTHTGTDMIRHNWELRPTGGAKIAHSIYIGVCVGITGFECSPGYIQSIKPGSYGHALRNLLIMSLVLNVPLVLLVYALLPNEVIMKTDNLLAILAEVSLGKPMRVVIVIDCLLVFSVGIFAGVVTGCNLVEALAR
;
A
#
# COMPACT_ATOMS: atom_id res chain seq x y z
N MET A 1 -10.07 62.96 -27.82
CA MET A 1 -10.36 61.86 -26.89
C MET A 1 -9.14 60.96 -26.89
N GLU A 2 -8.01 61.51 -26.44
CA GLU A 2 -7.51 61.49 -25.03
C GLU A 2 -6.91 60.10 -24.75
N SER A 3 -5.59 59.91 -24.93
CA SER A 3 -4.46 60.29 -24.03
C SER A 3 -4.53 59.51 -22.71
N SER A 4 -3.48 58.89 -22.18
CA SER A 4 -2.07 59.27 -22.00
C SER A 4 -1.30 58.02 -21.54
N ASP A 5 -0.07 57.78 -22.03
CA ASP A 5 1.24 57.98 -21.35
C ASP A 5 1.55 56.89 -20.28
N CYS A 6 2.77 56.44 -19.95
CA CYS A 6 4.14 56.70 -20.37
C CYS A 6 5.04 55.57 -19.76
N GLU A 7 6.21 55.34 -20.38
CA GLU A 7 7.55 55.02 -19.80
C GLU A 7 7.70 53.90 -18.73
N THR A 8 8.34 52.76 -19.03
CA THR A 8 9.80 52.44 -19.01
C THR A 8 10.54 52.67 -17.68
N LEU A 9 10.99 51.58 -17.02
CA LEU A 9 12.41 51.23 -16.77
C LEU A 9 12.60 50.09 -15.74
N ASN A 10 13.70 49.34 -15.96
CA ASN A 10 14.47 48.48 -15.04
C ASN A 10 13.98 47.03 -14.86
N GLU A 11 14.58 46.08 -15.59
CA GLU A 11 15.84 45.40 -15.26
C GLU A 11 15.72 44.52 -14.00
N TRP A 12 15.54 43.22 -14.25
CA TRP A 12 15.58 42.16 -13.24
C TRP A 12 17.03 41.79 -12.90
N PRO A 13 17.39 41.64 -11.62
CA PRO A 13 18.75 41.28 -11.23
C PRO A 13 19.05 39.81 -11.56
N GLN A 14 20.26 39.58 -12.06
CA GLN A 14 20.87 38.26 -12.14
C GLN A 14 21.20 37.73 -10.73
N GLY A 15 20.70 36.53 -10.41
CA GLY A 15 20.91 35.86 -9.13
C GLY A 15 21.14 34.35 -9.27
N ASN A 16 22.33 34.01 -9.75
CA ASN A 16 23.13 32.82 -9.42
C ASN A 16 22.45 31.61 -8.70
N GLU A 17 21.80 30.71 -9.44
CA GLU A 17 21.50 29.34 -8.96
C GLU A 17 22.51 28.34 -9.55
N LYS A 18 23.60 28.10 -8.82
CA LYS A 18 24.36 26.85 -8.94
C LYS A 18 23.56 25.71 -8.31
N ALA A 19 22.63 25.13 -9.07
CA ALA A 19 22.08 23.82 -8.77
C ALA A 19 23.05 22.74 -9.27
N PRO A 20 23.61 21.85 -8.43
CA PRO A 20 24.26 20.66 -8.94
C PRO A 20 23.16 19.68 -9.40
N ARG A 21 22.86 19.70 -10.70
CA ARG A 21 22.24 18.56 -11.38
C ARG A 21 23.22 17.39 -11.29
N LYS A 22 23.07 16.52 -10.28
CA LYS A 22 23.70 15.19 -10.34
C LYS A 22 22.83 14.33 -11.24
N ALA A 23 23.30 14.21 -12.47
CA ALA A 23 22.85 13.22 -13.44
C ALA A 23 22.95 11.82 -12.83
N PHE A 24 21.88 11.04 -13.01
CA PHE A 24 21.86 9.60 -12.81
C PHE A 24 22.90 8.98 -13.76
N SER A 25 24.01 8.50 -13.20
CA SER A 25 24.98 7.67 -13.92
C SER A 25 24.77 6.22 -13.51
N LEU A 26 24.22 5.43 -14.43
CA LEU A 26 24.21 3.97 -14.39
C LEU A 26 25.65 3.47 -14.65
N ALA A 27 26.32 2.92 -13.63
CA ALA A 27 27.11 1.69 -13.68
C ALA A 27 28.12 1.55 -12.52
N SER A 28 28.34 0.28 -12.14
CA SER A 28 29.42 -0.27 -11.31
C SER A 28 29.38 -0.04 -9.79
N GLY A 29 28.49 -0.80 -9.14
CA GLY A 29 28.59 -1.15 -7.71
C GLY A 29 27.93 -2.48 -7.36
N MET A 30 27.56 -3.28 -8.36
CA MET A 30 26.72 -4.48 -8.21
C MET A 30 27.59 -5.73 -8.04
N LEU A 31 28.52 -5.75 -7.07
CA LEU A 31 29.24 -6.99 -6.67
C LEU A 31 30.11 -6.91 -5.40
N SER A 32 30.03 -5.85 -4.59
CA SER A 32 30.84 -5.73 -3.36
C SER A 32 29.99 -5.43 -2.13
N PHE A 33 29.18 -6.41 -1.72
CA PHE A 33 28.58 -6.47 -0.38
C PHE A 33 28.60 -7.91 0.12
N TYR A 34 29.81 -8.48 0.11
CA TYR A 34 30.18 -9.68 0.86
C TYR A 34 31.56 -9.38 1.46
N PHE A 35 31.63 -9.39 2.79
CA PHE A 35 32.78 -9.05 3.67
C PHE A 35 33.06 -7.57 3.95
N GLY A 36 32.93 -7.20 5.23
CA GLY A 36 33.34 -5.90 5.76
C GLY A 36 32.77 -5.61 7.15
N GLN A 37 33.04 -6.47 8.13
CA GLN A 37 32.76 -6.23 9.55
C GLN A 37 34.10 -6.17 10.30
N GLN A 38 34.60 -4.98 10.63
CA GLN A 38 35.30 -4.64 11.89
C GLN A 38 35.94 -3.23 11.86
N ASN A 39 36.02 -2.66 13.07
CA ASN A 39 36.67 -1.43 13.53
C ASN A 39 35.86 -0.14 13.34
N SER A 40 35.09 0.34 14.33
CA SER A 40 35.37 0.70 15.75
C SER A 40 35.90 2.12 15.90
N GLU A 41 35.07 2.94 16.54
CA GLU A 41 35.43 3.84 17.64
C GLU A 41 36.69 4.70 17.45
N ALA A 42 36.57 5.82 16.72
CA ALA A 42 37.50 6.94 16.86
C ALA A 42 36.97 8.23 16.18
N GLU A 43 35.73 8.68 16.47
CA GLU A 43 35.30 9.98 15.93
C GLU A 43 34.24 10.71 16.78
N THR A 44 34.06 10.31 18.04
CA THR A 44 32.99 10.82 18.92
C THR A 44 33.49 11.56 20.16
N SER A 45 34.77 11.98 20.18
CA SER A 45 35.35 12.72 21.32
C SER A 45 35.87 14.12 20.99
N VAL A 46 35.63 14.65 19.79
CA VAL A 46 36.07 16.00 19.40
C VAL A 46 34.91 16.99 19.22
N ALA A 47 33.66 16.51 19.07
CA ALA A 47 32.50 17.36 18.80
C ALA A 47 31.67 17.75 20.04
N VAL A 48 32.26 17.72 21.24
CA VAL A 48 31.57 18.08 22.51
C VAL A 48 32.12 19.39 23.11
N GLY A 49 33.15 20.00 22.51
CA GLY A 49 33.75 21.25 22.98
C GLY A 49 33.31 22.54 22.28
N GLU A 50 32.49 22.45 21.23
CA GLU A 50 32.28 23.58 20.30
C GLU A 50 30.80 23.99 20.11
N VAL A 51 29.88 23.50 20.94
CA VAL A 51 28.43 23.80 20.84
C VAL A 51 27.97 24.87 21.84
N GLU A 52 28.83 25.34 22.74
CA GLU A 52 28.46 26.33 23.77
C GLU A 52 28.77 27.80 23.40
N ALA A 53 29.03 28.11 22.12
CA ALA A 53 29.42 29.46 21.68
C ALA A 53 28.72 29.97 20.41
N GLN A 54 27.49 29.54 20.13
CA GLN A 54 26.63 30.18 19.12
C GLN A 54 25.28 30.58 19.73
N LEU A 55 25.34 31.59 20.59
CA LEU A 55 24.18 32.38 20.96
C LEU A 55 23.64 33.08 19.70
N LEU A 56 22.33 32.90 19.45
CA LEU A 56 21.55 33.61 18.44
C LEU A 56 21.83 35.13 18.53
N PRO A 57 21.92 35.85 17.40
CA PRO A 57 22.09 37.30 17.43
C PRO A 57 20.89 37.93 18.16
N GLY A 58 21.20 38.68 19.21
CA GLY A 58 20.22 39.46 19.96
C GLY A 58 19.58 40.50 19.05
N PHE A 59 18.26 40.57 19.06
CA PHE A 59 17.45 41.64 18.45
C PHE A 59 17.66 42.97 19.19
N SER A 60 18.86 43.56 19.13
CA SER A 60 19.13 44.83 19.82
C SER A 60 19.05 46.07 18.93
N GLU A 61 18.76 45.95 17.63
CA GLU A 61 18.52 47.11 16.78
C GLU A 61 17.31 46.91 15.86
N SER A 62 16.11 46.99 16.46
CA SER A 62 14.92 47.44 15.71
C SER A 62 14.94 48.97 15.68
N GLN A 63 15.47 49.55 14.61
CA GLN A 63 15.09 50.90 14.25
C GLN A 63 13.62 50.83 13.82
N PHE A 64 12.78 51.67 14.42
CA PHE A 64 11.32 51.80 14.29
C PHE A 64 10.46 51.14 15.39
N GLU A 65 9.65 52.04 15.97
CA GLU A 65 8.57 51.90 16.95
C GLU A 65 8.91 51.65 18.43
N THR A 66 8.76 52.73 19.21
CA THR A 66 8.87 52.80 20.66
C THR A 66 7.80 51.94 21.33
N ALA A 67 8.11 50.67 21.61
CA ALA A 67 7.29 49.83 22.46
C ALA A 67 7.49 50.23 23.93
N VAL A 68 6.47 50.85 24.54
CA VAL A 68 6.40 51.10 25.97
C VAL A 68 6.41 49.74 26.70
N SER A 69 7.57 49.37 27.23
CA SER A 69 7.75 48.16 28.02
C SER A 69 7.47 48.50 29.48
N GLY A 70 6.30 48.12 29.99
CA GLY A 70 6.03 48.11 31.43
C GLY A 70 6.92 47.07 32.15
N PRO A 71 7.23 47.26 33.44
CA PRO A 71 8.11 46.36 34.18
C PRO A 71 7.48 44.96 34.25
N ARG A 72 8.15 44.00 33.64
CA ARG A 72 7.74 42.59 33.61
C ARG A 72 8.04 41.99 34.98
N ILE A 73 7.00 41.64 35.73
CA ILE A 73 7.15 40.87 36.96
C ILE A 73 7.53 39.46 36.55
N GLU A 74 8.74 39.05 36.91
CA GLU A 74 9.27 37.71 36.67
C GLU A 74 8.48 36.70 37.51
N GLY A 75 7.42 36.13 36.91
CA GLY A 75 6.53 35.19 37.58
C GLY A 75 5.07 35.22 37.15
N SER A 76 4.59 36.26 36.44
CA SER A 76 3.23 36.27 35.92
C SER A 76 3.15 35.49 34.59
N ARG A 77 2.57 34.29 34.64
CA ARG A 77 2.24 33.44 33.49
C ARG A 77 0.96 33.93 32.80
N GLU A 78 0.96 35.16 32.33
CA GLU A 78 -0.14 35.67 31.51
C GLU A 78 0.08 35.34 30.03
N LEU A 79 -0.99 34.92 29.36
CA LEU A 79 -1.01 34.70 27.92
C LEU A 79 -0.59 35.99 27.21
N LYS A 80 0.32 35.87 26.24
CA LYS A 80 0.73 37.00 25.39
C LYS A 80 -0.45 37.38 24.49
N MET A 81 -1.35 38.21 24.99
CA MET A 81 -2.36 38.86 24.17
C MET A 81 -1.65 39.92 23.35
N ASN A 82 -1.78 39.83 22.02
CA ASN A 82 -1.29 40.89 21.16
C ASN A 82 -2.07 42.17 21.50
N SER A 83 -1.35 43.21 21.90
CA SER A 83 -1.92 44.53 22.19
C SER A 83 -2.27 45.31 20.92
N THR A 84 -1.98 44.76 19.75
CA THR A 84 -2.45 45.31 18.47
C THR A 84 -3.98 45.21 18.45
N PRO A 85 -4.69 46.34 18.33
CA PRO A 85 -6.14 46.32 18.14
C PRO A 85 -6.43 45.55 16.84
N SER A 86 -7.50 44.77 16.84
CA SER A 86 -7.95 44.04 15.65
C SER A 86 -8.05 44.99 14.44
N ARG A 87 -7.83 44.47 13.23
CA ARG A 87 -7.92 45.26 11.99
C ARG A 87 -9.31 45.92 11.82
N PHE A 88 -10.31 45.47 12.57
CA PHE A 88 -11.69 45.96 12.54
C PHE A 88 -12.02 46.72 13.84
N ALA A 89 -12.18 48.03 13.75
CA ALA A 89 -12.28 48.97 14.89
C ALA A 89 -13.39 48.70 15.93
N HIS A 90 -14.29 47.74 15.69
CA HIS A 90 -15.43 47.43 16.57
C HIS A 90 -15.46 45.97 17.06
N ILE A 91 -14.37 45.21 16.87
CA ILE A 91 -14.32 43.80 17.26
C ILE A 91 -13.25 43.62 18.34
N GLU A 92 -13.66 43.22 19.55
CA GLU A 92 -12.73 42.88 20.64
C GLU A 92 -11.85 41.69 20.22
N ASN A 93 -10.57 41.69 20.63
CA ASN A 93 -9.56 40.68 20.24
C ASN A 93 -9.95 39.21 20.55
N GLY A 94 -11.01 38.97 21.33
CA GLY A 94 -11.58 37.64 21.53
C GLY A 94 -12.22 37.01 20.28
N TRP A 95 -12.49 37.81 19.24
CA TRP A 95 -13.26 37.44 18.04
C TRP A 95 -12.44 37.22 16.75
N GLU A 96 -11.11 37.21 16.80
CA GLU A 96 -10.32 36.61 15.69
C GLU A 96 -10.49 35.08 15.61
N LEU A 97 -11.11 34.48 16.63
CA LEU A 97 -11.81 33.22 16.50
C LEU A 97 -13.24 33.51 16.06
N SER A 98 -13.66 32.95 14.92
CA SER A 98 -15.08 32.79 14.62
C SER A 98 -15.76 32.21 15.86
N ASN A 99 -16.90 32.79 16.23
CA ASN A 99 -17.55 32.85 17.55
C ASN A 99 -17.91 31.51 18.26
N TRP A 100 -17.29 30.41 17.86
CA TRP A 100 -17.52 29.01 18.21
C TRP A 100 -16.19 28.33 18.58
N GLY A 101 -15.30 29.02 19.31
CA GLY A 101 -14.00 28.48 19.72
C GLY A 101 -13.63 28.83 21.16
N SER A 102 -13.05 27.88 21.88
CA SER A 102 -12.45 28.11 23.20
C SER A 102 -10.93 28.05 23.08
N VAL A 103 -10.21 29.04 23.64
CA VAL A 103 -8.75 29.00 23.76
C VAL A 103 -8.40 28.38 25.11
N SER A 104 -7.74 27.22 25.09
CA SER A 104 -7.18 26.59 26.27
C SER A 104 -5.66 26.62 26.20
N CYS A 105 -5.00 27.14 27.23
CA CYS A 105 -3.55 27.05 27.36
C CYS A 105 -3.19 25.71 28.01
N LEU A 106 -2.45 24.87 27.28
CA LEU A 106 -1.89 23.63 27.81
C LEU A 106 -0.40 23.88 28.10
N GLU A 107 -0.04 24.03 29.37
CA GLU A 107 1.36 24.10 29.77
C GLU A 107 1.96 22.69 29.78
N LEU A 108 2.87 22.44 28.83
CA LEU A 108 3.62 21.20 28.76
C LEU A 108 4.71 21.23 29.85
N THR A 109 4.53 20.39 30.88
CA THR A 109 5.56 20.25 31.93
C THR A 109 6.80 19.55 31.34
N PRO A 110 8.04 19.88 31.76
CA PRO A 110 9.24 19.18 31.26
C PRO A 110 9.17 17.65 31.39
N GLY A 111 8.52 17.14 32.45
CA GLY A 111 8.25 15.70 32.60
C GLY A 111 7.29 15.13 31.57
N GLN A 112 6.25 15.88 31.16
CA GLN A 112 5.34 15.48 30.08
C GLN A 112 6.02 15.55 28.72
N MET A 113 6.90 16.52 28.49
CA MET A 113 7.71 16.57 27.27
C MET A 113 8.66 15.39 27.20
N LEU A 114 9.33 15.02 28.30
CA LEU A 114 10.22 13.87 28.35
C LEU A 114 9.46 12.56 28.19
N GLU A 115 8.26 12.44 28.77
CA GLU A 115 7.37 11.30 28.55
C GLU A 115 6.88 11.23 27.10
N ALA A 116 6.49 12.35 26.50
CA ALA A 116 6.11 12.43 25.09
C ALA A 116 7.29 12.05 24.18
N HIS A 117 8.50 12.54 24.47
CA HIS A 117 9.71 12.17 23.75
C HIS A 117 10.02 10.67 23.91
N SER A 118 9.83 10.11 25.11
CA SER A 118 9.95 8.67 25.36
C SER A 118 8.88 7.86 24.64
N ARG A 119 7.64 8.36 24.52
CA ARG A 119 6.55 7.72 23.78
C ARG A 119 6.76 7.76 22.27
N ILE A 120 7.25 8.88 21.74
CA ILE A 120 7.59 9.05 20.32
C ILE A 120 8.81 8.18 19.95
N ASN A 121 9.79 8.08 20.85
CA ASN A 121 10.99 7.27 20.66
C ASN A 121 10.82 5.79 21.02
N LYS A 122 9.70 5.40 21.64
CA LYS A 122 9.38 3.98 21.82
C LYS A 122 9.11 3.41 20.43
N PRO A 123 9.88 2.42 19.97
CA PRO A 123 9.63 1.80 18.67
C PRO A 123 8.21 1.24 18.70
N GLU A 124 7.38 1.70 17.77
CA GLU A 124 6.06 1.15 17.53
C GLU A 124 6.19 -0.37 17.37
N ARG A 125 5.20 -1.14 17.84
CA ARG A 125 5.33 -2.60 18.02
C ARG A 125 5.75 -3.29 16.73
N GLN A 126 7.05 -3.58 16.61
CA GLN A 126 7.63 -4.03 15.35
C GLN A 126 7.16 -5.45 14.99
N ILE A 127 6.56 -5.55 13.81
CA ILE A 127 6.03 -6.75 13.20
C ILE A 127 7.18 -7.54 12.60
N GLY A 128 7.27 -8.83 12.97
CA GLY A 128 8.25 -9.75 12.39
C GLY A 128 7.93 -10.10 10.93
N GLN A 129 8.92 -10.66 10.24
CA GLN A 129 8.85 -11.02 8.82
C GLN A 129 7.58 -11.78 8.41
N PHE A 130 7.17 -12.81 9.15
CA PHE A 130 6.02 -13.64 8.78
C PHE A 130 4.69 -12.87 8.86
N ARG A 131 4.51 -12.10 9.93
CA ARG A 131 3.31 -11.30 10.13
C ARG A 131 3.23 -10.12 9.15
N SER A 132 4.37 -9.57 8.76
CA SER A 132 4.50 -8.60 7.68
C SER A 132 4.12 -9.22 6.33
N SER A 133 4.66 -10.40 6.04
CA SER A 133 4.38 -11.14 4.80
C SER A 133 2.91 -11.53 4.69
N SER A 134 2.24 -11.90 5.80
CA SER A 134 0.81 -12.23 5.74
C SER A 134 -0.07 -11.01 5.48
N LEU A 135 0.32 -9.85 6.01
CA LEU A 135 -0.48 -8.63 5.90
C LEU A 135 -0.56 -8.13 4.45
N SER A 136 0.57 -8.11 3.75
CA SER A 136 0.62 -7.79 2.31
C SER A 136 0.34 -9.01 1.42
N GLY A 137 0.61 -10.22 1.91
CA GLY A 137 0.49 -11.45 1.12
C GLY A 137 -0.91 -11.99 0.97
N ASN A 138 -1.84 -11.61 1.86
CA ASN A 138 -3.24 -11.98 1.69
C ASN A 138 -3.81 -11.52 0.34
N GLY A 139 -3.48 -10.29 -0.09
CA GLY A 139 -3.90 -9.77 -1.40
C GLY A 139 -3.26 -10.51 -2.57
N ILE A 140 -2.04 -11.01 -2.43
CA ILE A 140 -1.30 -11.67 -3.52
C ILE A 140 -1.73 -13.14 -3.68
N VAL A 141 -1.84 -13.88 -2.58
CA VAL A 141 -2.22 -15.30 -2.65
C VAL A 141 -3.74 -15.43 -2.83
N GLY A 142 -4.50 -14.57 -2.13
CA GLY A 142 -5.96 -14.53 -2.25
C GLY A 142 -6.48 -14.04 -3.60
N SER A 143 -5.69 -13.26 -4.34
CA SER A 143 -6.10 -12.78 -5.67
C SER A 143 -6.36 -13.91 -6.66
N ALA A 144 -5.78 -15.10 -6.47
CA ALA A 144 -6.03 -16.27 -7.32
C ALA A 144 -7.54 -16.55 -7.56
N PHE A 145 -8.38 -16.28 -6.55
CA PHE A 145 -9.83 -16.48 -6.64
C PHE A 145 -10.51 -15.61 -7.70
N TYR A 146 -10.03 -14.39 -7.97
CA TYR A 146 -10.60 -13.49 -9.00
C TYR A 146 -9.67 -13.31 -10.21
N THR A 147 -8.36 -13.43 -10.02
CA THR A 147 -7.37 -13.25 -11.09
C THR A 147 -7.41 -14.39 -12.07
N PHE A 148 -7.64 -15.65 -11.66
CA PHE A 148 -7.68 -16.76 -12.62
C PHE A 148 -8.84 -16.65 -13.63
N PRO A 149 -10.11 -16.42 -13.24
CA PRO A 149 -11.18 -16.19 -14.22
C PRO A 149 -10.94 -14.93 -15.05
N ALA A 150 -10.45 -13.84 -14.45
CA ALA A 150 -10.13 -12.61 -15.19
C ALA A 150 -9.03 -12.83 -16.25
N MET A 151 -7.96 -13.55 -15.88
CA MET A 151 -6.89 -13.91 -16.80
C MET A 151 -7.35 -14.88 -17.88
N ALA A 152 -8.27 -15.79 -17.55
CA ALA A 152 -8.83 -16.70 -18.53
C ALA A 152 -9.59 -15.94 -19.61
N ALA A 153 -10.43 -14.98 -19.21
CA ALA A 153 -11.20 -14.15 -20.15
C ALA A 153 -10.33 -13.38 -21.15
N VAL A 154 -9.12 -12.93 -20.76
CA VAL A 154 -8.26 -12.09 -21.61
C VAL A 154 -7.12 -12.84 -22.32
N ALA A 155 -6.51 -13.81 -21.63
CA ALA A 155 -5.31 -14.52 -22.10
C ALA A 155 -5.59 -15.97 -22.51
N SER A 156 -6.76 -16.52 -22.18
CA SER A 156 -7.15 -17.90 -22.50
C SER A 156 -6.05 -18.90 -22.13
N ILE A 157 -5.71 -19.87 -22.98
CA ILE A 157 -4.65 -20.86 -22.70
C ILE A 157 -3.28 -20.25 -22.35
N PHE A 158 -3.03 -18.98 -22.66
CA PHE A 158 -1.79 -18.29 -22.29
C PHE A 158 -1.79 -17.71 -20.86
N SER A 159 -2.88 -17.82 -20.09
CA SER A 159 -2.94 -17.31 -18.71
C SER A 159 -1.77 -17.80 -17.82
N PRO A 160 -1.37 -19.10 -17.83
CA PRO A 160 -0.25 -19.55 -17.01
C PRO A 160 1.08 -18.90 -17.40
N LEU A 161 1.31 -18.70 -18.70
CA LEU A 161 2.51 -18.04 -19.22
C LEU A 161 2.51 -16.55 -18.86
N SER A 162 1.38 -15.86 -19.03
CA SER A 162 1.21 -14.46 -18.61
C SER A 162 1.47 -14.28 -17.12
N LEU A 163 0.96 -15.18 -16.27
CA LEU A 163 1.14 -15.09 -14.82
C LEU A 163 2.60 -15.31 -14.43
N LEU A 164 3.27 -16.26 -15.08
CA LEU A 164 4.70 -16.49 -14.91
C LEU A 164 5.52 -15.25 -15.29
N ILE A 165 5.24 -14.64 -16.45
CA ILE A 165 5.91 -13.41 -16.90
C ILE A 165 5.64 -12.27 -15.92
N ALA A 166 4.42 -12.10 -15.43
CA ALA A 166 4.08 -11.09 -14.43
C ALA A 166 4.87 -11.28 -13.12
N CYS A 167 4.98 -12.53 -12.63
CA CYS A 167 5.81 -12.86 -11.47
C CYS A 167 7.29 -12.55 -11.72
N LEU A 168 7.81 -12.87 -12.92
CA LEU A 168 9.19 -12.57 -13.30
C LEU A 168 9.46 -11.07 -13.36
N ILE A 169 8.54 -10.26 -13.88
CA ILE A 169 8.66 -8.79 -13.87
C ILE A 169 8.72 -8.28 -12.43
N MET A 170 7.95 -8.85 -11.51
CA MET A 170 8.04 -8.48 -10.09
C MET A 170 9.40 -8.84 -9.45
N THR A 171 10.13 -9.83 -9.97
CA THR A 171 11.52 -10.07 -9.52
C THR A 171 12.44 -8.88 -9.82
N ILE A 172 12.21 -8.20 -10.94
CA ILE A 172 12.95 -6.99 -11.36
C ILE A 172 12.51 -5.77 -10.54
N TYR A 173 11.23 -5.72 -10.15
CA TYR A 173 10.69 -4.62 -9.33
C TYR A 173 11.08 -4.69 -7.85
N ARG A 174 11.37 -5.90 -7.33
CA ARG A 174 11.79 -6.12 -5.94
C ARG A 174 12.95 -5.23 -5.46
N PRO A 175 14.09 -5.11 -6.16
CA PRO A 175 15.16 -4.21 -5.74
C PRO A 175 14.72 -2.74 -5.69
N ILE A 176 13.84 -2.30 -6.60
CA ILE A 176 13.33 -0.92 -6.61
C ILE A 176 12.50 -0.65 -5.35
N LEU A 177 11.58 -1.57 -5.01
CA LEU A 177 10.79 -1.47 -3.79
C LEU A 177 11.65 -1.51 -2.53
N LEU A 178 12.77 -2.25 -2.56
CA LEU A 178 13.72 -2.34 -1.46
C LEU A 178 14.46 -1.03 -1.21
N GLU A 179 15.01 -0.43 -2.27
CA GLU A 179 15.68 0.87 -2.19
C GLU A 179 14.72 1.93 -1.66
N LEU A 180 13.51 1.98 -2.24
CA LEU A 180 12.49 2.94 -1.86
C LEU A 180 12.05 2.78 -0.39
N GLY A 181 11.85 1.53 0.05
CA GLY A 181 11.49 1.24 1.42
C GLY A 181 12.64 1.43 2.43
N SER A 182 13.89 1.36 1.98
CA SER A 182 15.05 1.67 2.81
C SER A 182 15.24 3.18 2.99
N ALA A 183 14.93 3.96 1.94
CA ALA A 183 15.01 5.41 1.93
C ALA A 183 13.88 6.07 2.73
N PHE A 184 12.64 5.60 2.56
CA PHE A 184 11.46 6.19 3.19
C PHE A 184 10.71 5.16 4.03
N ARG A 185 10.85 5.24 5.35
CA ARG A 185 10.05 4.46 6.31
C ARG A 185 8.93 5.30 6.90
N LEU A 186 8.04 5.75 6.03
CA LEU A 186 6.87 6.52 6.42
C LEU A 186 5.60 5.75 6.03
N ASN A 187 4.66 5.60 6.96
CA ASN A 187 3.36 5.01 6.65
C ASN A 187 2.57 6.08 5.90
N GLY A 188 2.23 5.76 4.66
CA GLY A 188 1.36 6.61 3.84
C GLY A 188 1.32 6.12 2.40
N THR A 189 1.34 4.78 2.25
CA THR A 189 1.20 4.05 0.99
C THR A 189 2.12 4.58 -0.12
N ASN A 190 1.79 4.34 -1.38
CA ASN A 190 2.57 4.83 -2.52
C ASN A 190 2.59 6.36 -2.62
N TYR A 191 1.64 7.05 -1.97
CA TYR A 191 1.57 8.51 -1.92
C TYR A 191 2.82 9.14 -1.33
N VAL A 192 3.30 8.66 -0.17
CA VAL A 192 4.46 9.27 0.50
C VAL A 192 5.71 9.12 -0.34
N TYR A 193 5.89 7.98 -1.02
CA TYR A 193 7.02 7.80 -1.93
C TYR A 193 7.01 8.81 -3.08
N LEU A 194 5.85 9.04 -3.68
CA LEU A 194 5.70 10.01 -4.77
C LEU A 194 5.83 11.45 -4.27
N LEU A 195 5.37 11.76 -3.06
CA LEU A 195 5.54 13.08 -2.45
C LEU A 195 7.01 13.41 -2.25
N GLN A 196 7.79 12.46 -1.77
CA GLN A 196 9.21 12.66 -1.48
C GLN A 196 10.09 12.65 -2.73
N CYS A 197 9.77 11.82 -3.73
CA CYS A 197 10.61 11.66 -4.92
C CYS A 197 10.21 12.53 -6.11
N SER A 198 8.93 12.92 -6.22
CA SER A 198 8.35 13.39 -7.48
C SER A 198 7.48 14.64 -7.36
N GLY A 199 7.32 15.19 -6.16
CA GLY A 199 6.61 16.44 -5.91
C GLY A 199 5.09 16.29 -5.77
N ARG A 200 4.42 17.40 -5.44
CA ARG A 200 3.02 17.43 -4.98
C ARG A 200 2.00 16.92 -6.00
N THR A 201 2.18 17.23 -7.29
CA THR A 201 1.22 16.84 -8.34
C THR A 201 1.22 15.33 -8.57
N LEU A 202 2.41 14.73 -8.68
CA LEU A 202 2.54 13.27 -8.86
C LEU A 202 2.13 12.53 -7.60
N ALA A 203 2.37 13.10 -6.41
CA ALA A 203 1.84 12.57 -5.15
C ALA A 203 0.31 12.55 -5.16
N ALA A 204 -0.36 13.63 -5.56
CA ALA A 204 -1.81 13.68 -5.62
C ALA A 204 -2.39 12.62 -6.59
N ILE A 205 -1.77 12.44 -7.77
CA ILE A 205 -2.14 11.37 -8.72
C ILE A 205 -1.91 9.98 -8.11
N GLY A 206 -0.80 9.80 -7.39
CA GLY A 206 -0.49 8.56 -6.69
C GLY A 206 -1.50 8.23 -5.60
N ALA A 207 -1.92 9.24 -4.83
CA ALA A 207 -2.94 9.10 -3.81
C ALA A 207 -4.29 8.70 -4.41
N THR A 208 -4.77 9.41 -5.45
CA THR A 208 -6.05 9.06 -6.08
C THR A 208 -6.01 7.67 -6.71
N THR A 209 -4.91 7.29 -7.34
CA THR A 209 -4.71 5.94 -7.90
C THR A 209 -4.71 4.87 -6.80
N THR A 210 -4.02 5.11 -5.68
CA THR A 210 -3.97 4.17 -4.55
C THR A 210 -5.33 4.02 -3.88
N LEU A 211 -6.09 5.12 -3.75
CA LEU A 211 -7.44 5.07 -3.21
C LEU A 211 -8.39 4.28 -4.14
N LEU A 212 -8.31 4.55 -5.45
CA LEU A 212 -9.09 3.83 -6.45
C LEU A 212 -8.77 2.33 -6.44
N ASP A 213 -7.49 1.98 -6.36
CA ASP A 213 -7.00 0.60 -6.25
C ASP A 213 -7.55 -0.10 -4.99
N ALA A 214 -7.45 0.53 -3.81
CA ALA A 214 -7.96 -0.03 -2.56
C ALA A 214 -9.49 -0.28 -2.59
N VAL A 215 -10.25 0.66 -3.18
CA VAL A 215 -11.70 0.52 -3.36
C VAL A 215 -12.03 -0.57 -4.39
N ALA A 216 -11.34 -0.58 -5.53
CA ALA A 216 -11.53 -1.59 -6.56
C ALA A 216 -11.22 -3.00 -6.05
N ALA A 217 -10.12 -3.18 -5.32
CA ALA A 217 -9.75 -4.44 -4.70
C ALA A 217 -10.81 -4.94 -3.70
N SER A 218 -11.41 -4.03 -2.92
CA SER A 218 -12.50 -4.36 -1.99
C SER A 218 -13.76 -4.80 -2.73
N VAL A 219 -14.13 -4.10 -3.80
CA VAL A 219 -15.31 -4.42 -4.62
C VAL A 219 -15.12 -5.75 -5.36
N VAL A 220 -13.96 -5.98 -5.98
CA VAL A 220 -13.65 -7.23 -6.68
C VAL A 220 -13.62 -8.41 -5.70
N SER A 221 -13.02 -8.24 -4.52
CA SER A 221 -13.04 -9.25 -3.46
C SER A 221 -14.46 -9.61 -3.04
N ALA A 222 -15.34 -8.62 -2.86
CA ALA A 222 -16.73 -8.85 -2.48
C ALA A 222 -17.54 -9.50 -3.61
N ALA A 223 -17.35 -9.07 -4.86
CA ALA A 223 -17.99 -9.67 -6.03
C ALA A 223 -17.60 -11.14 -6.19
N ALA A 224 -16.31 -11.44 -6.08
CA ALA A 224 -15.81 -12.81 -6.14
C ALA A 224 -16.35 -13.66 -4.97
N ALA A 225 -16.33 -13.14 -3.73
CA ALA A 225 -16.95 -13.81 -2.58
C ALA A 225 -18.43 -14.16 -2.82
N GLY A 226 -19.19 -13.22 -3.39
CA GLY A 226 -20.59 -13.41 -3.77
C GLY A 226 -20.77 -14.51 -4.82
N ALA A 227 -19.93 -14.53 -5.86
CA ALA A 227 -19.96 -15.56 -6.90
C ALA A 227 -19.64 -16.97 -6.35
N TYR A 228 -18.65 -17.09 -5.46
CA TYR A 228 -18.34 -18.37 -4.81
C TYR A 228 -19.49 -18.86 -3.92
N LEU A 229 -20.11 -17.96 -3.14
CA LEU A 229 -21.23 -18.32 -2.27
C LEU A 229 -22.48 -18.70 -3.05
N LYS A 230 -22.80 -17.96 -4.12
CA LYS A 230 -23.93 -18.26 -5.01
C LYS A 230 -23.71 -19.57 -5.77
N GLY A 231 -22.47 -19.85 -6.15
CA GLY A 231 -22.10 -21.11 -6.78
C GLY A 231 -22.35 -22.30 -5.85
N GLU A 232 -22.08 -22.18 -4.55
CA GLU A 232 -22.31 -23.25 -3.56
C GLU A 232 -23.79 -23.41 -3.19
N PHE A 233 -24.50 -22.30 -3.00
CA PHE A 233 -25.92 -22.29 -2.63
C PHE A 233 -26.78 -21.67 -3.75
N PRO A 234 -27.03 -22.41 -4.85
CA PRO A 234 -27.80 -21.88 -5.98
C PRO A 234 -29.25 -21.55 -5.61
N GLU A 235 -29.80 -22.22 -4.58
CA GLU A 235 -31.16 -22.04 -4.07
C GLU A 235 -31.44 -20.67 -3.45
N LEU A 236 -30.40 -19.89 -3.14
CA LEU A 236 -30.57 -18.54 -2.60
C LEU A 236 -31.32 -17.65 -3.62
N PRO A 237 -32.41 -16.96 -3.25
CA PRO A 237 -33.16 -16.11 -4.17
C PRO A 237 -32.40 -14.84 -4.60
N ALA A 238 -31.24 -14.56 -3.99
CA ALA A 238 -30.39 -13.42 -4.34
C ALA A 238 -29.45 -13.74 -5.51
N THR A 239 -29.13 -12.71 -6.30
CA THR A 239 -28.06 -12.76 -7.30
C THR A 239 -26.68 -12.69 -6.61
N ASP A 240 -25.66 -13.17 -7.30
CA ASP A 240 -24.24 -13.07 -6.91
C ASP A 240 -23.82 -11.64 -6.55
N HIS A 241 -24.21 -10.65 -7.37
CA HIS A 241 -23.88 -9.24 -7.12
C HIS A 241 -24.54 -8.70 -5.84
N THR A 242 -25.80 -9.07 -5.57
CA THR A 242 -26.51 -8.64 -4.36
C THR A 242 -25.84 -9.22 -3.11
N ILE A 243 -25.45 -10.49 -3.16
CA ILE A 243 -24.69 -11.13 -2.07
C ILE A 243 -23.35 -10.39 -1.85
N GLY A 244 -22.62 -10.10 -2.94
CA GLY A 244 -21.37 -9.36 -2.86
C GLY A 244 -21.53 -7.97 -2.25
N ILE A 245 -22.57 -7.22 -2.60
CA ILE A 245 -22.87 -5.90 -2.01
C ILE A 245 -23.13 -6.02 -0.51
N TYR A 246 -23.92 -7.00 -0.06
CA TYR A 246 -24.17 -7.20 1.37
C TYR A 246 -22.88 -7.56 2.12
N LEU A 247 -22.03 -8.43 1.55
CA LEU A 247 -20.73 -8.78 2.13
C LEU A 247 -19.82 -7.54 2.21
N LEU A 248 -19.74 -6.74 1.15
CA LEU A 248 -18.96 -5.51 1.13
C LEU A 248 -19.39 -4.56 2.25
N VAL A 249 -20.69 -4.28 2.37
CA VAL A 249 -21.22 -3.36 3.39
C VAL A 249 -20.99 -3.93 4.80
N ALA A 250 -21.32 -5.19 5.04
CA ALA A 250 -21.18 -5.81 6.36
C ALA A 250 -19.72 -5.84 6.83
N ILE A 251 -18.79 -6.25 5.96
CA ILE A 251 -17.36 -6.35 6.30
C ILE A 251 -16.74 -4.96 6.41
N SER A 252 -17.13 -4.00 5.57
CA SER A 252 -16.65 -2.62 5.66
C SER A 252 -17.11 -1.94 6.97
N LEU A 253 -18.36 -2.13 7.37
CA LEU A 253 -18.85 -1.63 8.67
C LEU A 253 -18.09 -2.29 9.83
N LEU A 254 -17.88 -3.60 9.78
CA LEU A 254 -17.09 -4.31 10.77
C LEU A 254 -15.65 -3.78 10.83
N ALA A 255 -15.04 -3.46 9.69
CA ALA A 255 -13.71 -2.88 9.61
C ALA A 255 -13.64 -1.50 10.29
N LEU A 256 -14.66 -0.65 10.08
CA LEU A 256 -14.77 0.65 10.73
C LEU A 256 -14.97 0.56 12.25
N PHE A 257 -15.66 -0.47 12.75
CA PHE A 257 -15.74 -0.70 14.20
C PHE A 257 -14.47 -1.36 14.77
N THR A 258 -13.73 -2.10 13.94
CA THR A 258 -12.57 -2.91 14.33
C THR A 258 -11.26 -2.29 13.83
N LEU A 259 -11.11 -0.96 13.94
CA LEU A 259 -9.91 -0.22 13.47
C LEU A 259 -8.58 -0.67 14.10
N ARG A 260 -8.60 -1.61 15.05
CA ARG A 260 -7.38 -2.23 15.57
C ARG A 260 -7.06 -3.50 14.79
N GLU A 261 -6.23 -3.36 13.77
CA GLU A 261 -5.69 -4.48 13.01
C GLU A 261 -5.05 -5.56 13.90
N SER A 262 -5.71 -6.71 13.99
CA SER A 262 -5.10 -7.89 14.56
C SER A 262 -4.28 -8.59 13.48
N GLY A 263 -3.06 -8.11 13.20
CA GLY A 263 -2.18 -8.84 12.27
C GLY A 263 -1.86 -10.29 12.70
N LYS A 264 -2.22 -10.72 13.93
CA LYS A 264 -2.22 -12.14 14.30
C LYS A 264 -3.34 -12.91 13.59
N LEU A 265 -4.55 -12.34 13.53
CA LEU A 265 -5.68 -12.90 12.81
C LEU A 265 -5.36 -13.05 11.33
N THR A 266 -4.85 -11.99 10.70
CA THR A 266 -4.42 -12.02 9.29
C THR A 266 -3.40 -13.12 9.03
N LEU A 267 -2.41 -13.28 9.91
CA LEU A 267 -1.43 -14.37 9.80
C LEU A 267 -2.09 -15.75 9.83
N VAL A 268 -3.02 -15.98 10.75
CA VAL A 268 -3.74 -17.27 10.85
C VAL A 268 -4.54 -17.55 9.58
N ILE A 269 -5.29 -16.56 9.09
CA ILE A 269 -6.10 -16.71 7.87
C ILE A 269 -5.21 -16.99 6.66
N THR A 270 -4.14 -16.22 6.47
CA THR A 270 -3.21 -16.44 5.35
C THR A 270 -2.52 -17.81 5.45
N VAL A 271 -2.16 -18.29 6.63
CA VAL A 271 -1.55 -19.63 6.77
C VAL A 271 -2.55 -20.73 6.43
N ILE A 272 -3.80 -20.62 6.89
CA ILE A 272 -4.87 -21.57 6.52
C ILE A 272 -5.04 -21.59 5.00
N HIS A 273 -5.14 -20.42 4.38
CA HIS A 273 -5.26 -20.27 2.93
C HIS A 273 -4.09 -20.92 2.17
N MET A 274 -2.86 -20.67 2.61
CA MET A 274 -1.66 -21.30 2.03
C MET A 274 -1.72 -22.83 2.09
N ILE A 275 -2.21 -23.39 3.20
CA ILE A 275 -2.37 -24.84 3.37
C ILE A 275 -3.47 -25.37 2.44
N VAL A 276 -4.63 -24.70 2.39
CA VAL A 276 -5.75 -25.09 1.52
C VAL A 276 -5.34 -25.07 0.05
N MET A 277 -4.66 -24.02 -0.40
CA MET A 277 -4.14 -23.89 -1.76
C MET A 277 -3.07 -24.95 -2.08
N ALA A 278 -2.18 -25.26 -1.14
CA ALA A 278 -1.17 -26.31 -1.32
C ALA A 278 -1.82 -27.70 -1.43
N VAL A 279 -2.83 -28.00 -0.60
CA VAL A 279 -3.60 -29.24 -0.69
C VAL A 279 -4.33 -29.33 -2.03
N LEU A 280 -4.99 -28.25 -2.47
CA LEU A 280 -5.65 -28.19 -3.76
C LEU A 280 -4.67 -28.42 -4.92
N MET A 281 -3.48 -27.83 -4.86
CA MET A 281 -2.45 -28.01 -5.88
C MET A 281 -1.98 -29.46 -5.96
N VAL A 282 -1.65 -30.09 -4.84
CA VAL A 282 -1.20 -31.49 -4.81
C VAL A 282 -2.31 -32.42 -5.29
N ALA A 283 -3.54 -32.19 -4.83
CA ALA A 283 -4.73 -32.91 -5.27
C ALA A 283 -4.94 -32.83 -6.78
N SER A 284 -4.88 -31.61 -7.33
CA SER A 284 -5.05 -31.36 -8.76
C SER A 284 -3.90 -31.97 -9.56
N ALA A 285 -2.67 -31.94 -9.06
CA ALA A 285 -1.54 -32.58 -9.70
C ALA A 285 -1.71 -34.10 -9.77
N ILE A 286 -2.19 -34.74 -8.69
CA ILE A 286 -2.50 -36.18 -8.68
C ILE A 286 -3.63 -36.48 -9.67
N ALA A 287 -4.72 -35.71 -9.64
CA ALA A 287 -5.83 -35.88 -10.59
C ALA A 287 -5.37 -35.75 -12.05
N TRP A 288 -4.45 -34.82 -12.34
CA TRP A 288 -3.89 -34.63 -13.68
C TRP A 288 -3.11 -35.86 -14.16
N THR A 289 -2.39 -36.57 -13.27
CA THR A 289 -1.72 -37.83 -13.65
C THR A 289 -2.69 -38.92 -14.12
N HIS A 290 -3.95 -38.87 -13.67
CA HIS A 290 -4.99 -39.82 -14.08
C HIS A 290 -5.74 -39.37 -15.34
N THR A 291 -6.01 -38.06 -15.50
CA THR A 291 -6.71 -37.50 -16.67
C THR A 291 -5.85 -37.48 -17.93
N GLY A 292 -4.53 -37.36 -17.79
CA GLY A 292 -3.58 -37.28 -18.92
C GLY A 292 -3.49 -35.88 -19.53
N THR A 293 -2.93 -35.78 -20.74
CA THR A 293 -2.65 -34.50 -21.43
C THR A 293 -3.70 -34.09 -22.45
N ASP A 294 -4.75 -34.90 -22.64
CA ASP A 294 -5.77 -34.68 -23.67
C ASP A 294 -6.54 -33.37 -23.44
N MET A 295 -6.85 -33.04 -22.19
CA MET A 295 -7.54 -31.79 -21.84
C MET A 295 -6.72 -30.54 -22.20
N ILE A 296 -5.41 -30.55 -21.91
CA ILE A 296 -4.51 -29.45 -22.29
C ILE A 296 -4.44 -29.33 -23.81
N ARG A 297 -4.34 -30.45 -24.52
CA ARG A 297 -4.34 -30.45 -25.99
C ARG A 297 -5.63 -29.85 -26.54
N HIS A 298 -6.78 -30.25 -26.00
CA HIS A 298 -8.07 -29.70 -26.37
C HIS A 298 -8.13 -28.18 -26.15
N ASN A 299 -7.73 -27.71 -24.96
CA ASN A 299 -7.67 -26.28 -24.65
C ASN A 299 -6.68 -25.50 -25.53
N TRP A 300 -5.59 -26.15 -25.97
CA TRP A 300 -4.60 -25.57 -26.87
C TRP A 300 -5.10 -25.41 -28.32
N GLU A 301 -5.99 -26.29 -28.76
CA GLU A 301 -6.62 -26.18 -30.08
C GLU A 301 -7.54 -24.97 -30.19
N LEU A 302 -8.13 -24.53 -29.08
CA LEU A 302 -8.98 -23.35 -28.97
C LEU A 302 -8.21 -22.01 -28.87
N ARG A 303 -6.88 -22.03 -29.02
CA ARG A 303 -6.04 -20.83 -28.90
C ARG A 303 -6.35 -19.79 -29.98
N PRO A 304 -6.21 -18.48 -29.68
CA PRO A 304 -6.31 -17.44 -30.70
C PRO A 304 -5.25 -17.62 -31.80
N THR A 305 -5.67 -17.48 -33.05
CA THR A 305 -4.79 -17.60 -34.22
C THR A 305 -4.22 -16.24 -34.63
N GLY A 306 -2.92 -16.20 -34.90
CA GLY A 306 -2.18 -15.01 -35.34
C GLY A 306 -1.25 -14.42 -34.27
N GLY A 307 0.01 -14.18 -34.63
CA GLY A 307 1.05 -13.75 -33.68
C GLY A 307 0.73 -12.45 -32.94
N ALA A 308 0.13 -11.47 -33.62
CA ALA A 308 -0.26 -10.19 -33.00
C ALA A 308 -1.34 -10.37 -31.91
N LYS A 309 -2.34 -11.22 -32.16
CA LYS A 309 -3.40 -11.52 -31.17
C LYS A 309 -2.84 -12.27 -29.98
N ILE A 310 -1.94 -13.23 -30.21
CA ILE A 310 -1.25 -13.97 -29.16
C ILE A 310 -0.43 -13.02 -28.27
N ALA A 311 0.39 -12.16 -28.88
CA ALA A 311 1.20 -11.19 -28.14
C ALA A 311 0.32 -10.22 -27.33
N HIS A 312 -0.77 -9.74 -27.91
CA HIS A 312 -1.73 -8.86 -27.23
C HIS A 312 -2.43 -9.56 -26.05
N SER A 313 -2.88 -10.80 -26.23
CA SER A 313 -3.47 -11.62 -25.15
C SER A 313 -2.48 -11.87 -24.01
N ILE A 314 -1.22 -12.18 -24.34
CA ILE A 314 -0.17 -12.36 -23.32
C ILE A 314 0.05 -11.06 -22.56
N TYR A 315 0.17 -9.93 -23.27
CA TYR A 315 0.39 -8.61 -22.69
C TYR A 315 -0.73 -8.21 -21.73
N ILE A 316 -1.99 -8.29 -22.16
CA ILE A 316 -3.12 -7.98 -21.28
C ILE A 316 -3.17 -8.94 -20.08
N GLY A 317 -2.90 -10.23 -20.31
CA GLY A 317 -2.79 -11.21 -19.22
C GLY A 317 -1.71 -10.84 -18.21
N VAL A 318 -0.55 -10.34 -18.65
CA VAL A 318 0.52 -9.89 -17.75
C VAL A 318 0.07 -8.68 -16.93
N CYS A 319 -0.66 -7.73 -17.52
CA CYS A 319 -1.18 -6.56 -16.82
C CYS A 319 -2.22 -6.91 -15.74
N VAL A 320 -3.02 -7.96 -15.94
CA VAL A 320 -4.07 -8.38 -14.99
C VAL A 320 -3.54 -9.39 -13.96
N GLY A 321 -2.43 -10.07 -14.26
CA GLY A 321 -2.04 -11.30 -13.56
C GLY A 321 -1.51 -11.13 -12.15
N ILE A 322 -0.98 -9.97 -11.76
CA ILE A 322 -0.39 -9.81 -10.43
C ILE A 322 -0.75 -8.46 -9.80
N THR A 323 -1.37 -8.53 -8.62
CA THR A 323 -1.77 -7.39 -7.80
C THR A 323 -1.43 -7.70 -6.33
N GLY A 324 -1.32 -6.67 -5.49
CA GLY A 324 -1.09 -6.74 -4.05
C GLY A 324 0.34 -6.37 -3.61
N PHE A 325 1.30 -6.26 -4.53
CA PHE A 325 2.66 -5.81 -4.19
C PHE A 325 2.70 -4.32 -3.82
N GLU A 326 1.82 -3.53 -4.43
CA GLU A 326 1.58 -2.12 -4.20
C GLU A 326 1.06 -1.80 -2.79
N CYS A 327 0.52 -2.79 -2.07
CA CYS A 327 0.08 -2.64 -0.69
C CYS A 327 1.23 -2.78 0.32
N SER A 328 2.38 -3.34 -0.09
CA SER A 328 3.52 -3.60 0.81
C SER A 328 4.11 -2.35 1.50
N PRO A 329 4.17 -1.16 0.87
CA PRO A 329 4.63 0.06 1.52
C PRO A 329 3.73 0.55 2.65
N GLY A 330 2.44 0.21 2.62
CA GLY A 330 1.44 0.69 3.59
C GLY A 330 1.75 0.30 5.03
N TYR A 331 2.58 -0.71 5.23
CA TYR A 331 2.92 -1.25 6.55
C TYR A 331 4.40 -1.09 6.91
N ILE A 332 5.16 -0.33 6.12
CA ILE A 332 6.62 -0.34 6.21
C ILE A 332 7.16 0.15 7.55
N GLN A 333 6.51 1.11 8.23
CA GLN A 333 6.92 1.55 9.57
C GLN A 333 6.76 0.46 10.61
N SER A 334 5.70 -0.35 10.45
CA SER A 334 5.38 -1.42 11.37
C SER A 334 6.34 -2.60 11.23
N ILE A 335 7.14 -2.68 10.16
CA ILE A 335 8.04 -3.80 9.88
C ILE A 335 9.41 -3.57 10.52
N LYS A 336 9.98 -4.61 11.13
CA LYS A 336 11.36 -4.56 11.65
C LYS A 336 12.36 -4.13 10.56
N PRO A 337 13.30 -3.22 10.86
CA PRO A 337 14.43 -2.89 9.97
C PRO A 337 15.12 -4.16 9.43
N GLY A 338 15.40 -4.20 8.13
CA GLY A 338 16.03 -5.37 7.46
C GLY A 338 15.06 -6.52 7.13
N SER A 339 13.85 -6.57 7.70
CA SER A 339 12.89 -7.66 7.43
C SER A 339 12.04 -7.44 6.17
N TYR A 340 11.94 -6.20 5.68
CA TYR A 340 11.11 -5.85 4.52
C TYR A 340 11.52 -6.60 3.24
N GLY A 341 12.82 -6.72 2.97
CA GLY A 341 13.32 -7.47 1.82
C GLY A 341 13.03 -8.95 1.85
N HIS A 342 12.96 -9.53 3.05
CA HIS A 342 12.54 -10.91 3.24
C HIS A 342 11.03 -11.08 3.09
N ALA A 343 10.23 -10.09 3.51
CA ALA A 343 8.79 -10.09 3.27
C ALA A 343 8.49 -10.07 1.77
N LEU A 344 9.07 -9.13 1.00
CA LEU A 344 8.90 -9.07 -0.46
C LEU A 344 9.35 -10.37 -1.17
N ARG A 345 10.43 -10.99 -0.71
CA ARG A 345 10.88 -12.28 -1.24
C ARG A 345 9.83 -13.37 -0.98
N ASN A 346 9.28 -13.43 0.23
CA ASN A 346 8.26 -14.41 0.57
C ASN A 346 7.01 -14.22 -0.29
N LEU A 347 6.54 -12.98 -0.49
CA LEU A 347 5.39 -12.67 -1.35
C LEU A 347 5.57 -13.19 -2.78
N LEU A 348 6.74 -12.94 -3.35
CA LEU A 348 7.11 -13.40 -4.68
C LEU A 348 7.17 -14.93 -4.78
N ILE A 349 7.80 -15.58 -3.79
CA ILE A 349 7.88 -17.05 -3.74
C ILE A 349 6.46 -17.64 -3.64
N MET A 350 5.59 -17.10 -2.79
CA MET A 350 4.23 -17.60 -2.67
C MET A 350 3.44 -17.46 -3.98
N SER A 351 3.53 -16.32 -4.66
CA SER A 351 2.88 -16.12 -5.96
C SER A 351 3.41 -17.08 -7.04
N LEU A 352 4.73 -17.26 -7.10
CA LEU A 352 5.36 -18.11 -8.12
C LEU A 352 5.09 -19.60 -7.86
N VAL A 353 5.12 -20.03 -6.60
CA VAL A 353 4.99 -21.45 -6.23
C VAL A 353 3.52 -21.86 -6.14
N LEU A 354 2.60 -20.98 -5.71
CA LEU A 354 1.18 -21.32 -5.64
C LEU A 354 0.42 -20.94 -6.91
N ASN A 355 0.43 -19.67 -7.29
CA ASN A 355 -0.54 -19.18 -8.27
C ASN A 355 -0.22 -19.68 -9.70
N VAL A 356 1.07 -19.72 -10.08
CA VAL A 356 1.47 -20.18 -11.43
C VAL A 356 1.15 -21.66 -11.67
N PRO A 357 1.50 -22.61 -10.76
CA PRO A 357 1.11 -24.00 -10.96
C PRO A 357 -0.40 -24.21 -10.86
N LEU A 358 -1.10 -23.50 -9.96
CA LEU A 358 -2.55 -23.64 -9.84
C LEU A 358 -3.28 -23.24 -11.12
N VAL A 359 -2.94 -22.11 -11.74
CA VAL A 359 -3.59 -21.72 -13.01
C VAL A 359 -3.27 -22.70 -14.13
N LEU A 360 -2.07 -23.30 -14.15
CA LEU A 360 -1.75 -24.37 -15.10
C LEU A 360 -2.63 -25.61 -14.85
N LEU A 361 -2.81 -25.99 -13.59
CA LEU A 361 -3.65 -27.13 -13.19
C LEU A 361 -5.14 -26.91 -13.52
N VAL A 362 -5.63 -25.67 -13.46
CA VAL A 362 -6.96 -25.32 -13.97
C VAL A 362 -7.10 -25.72 -15.44
N TYR A 363 -6.18 -25.28 -16.30
CA TYR A 363 -6.21 -25.62 -17.74
C TYR A 363 -5.89 -27.09 -18.02
N ALA A 364 -5.29 -27.79 -17.07
CA ALA A 364 -5.01 -29.22 -17.18
C ALA A 364 -6.22 -30.11 -16.89
N LEU A 365 -7.12 -29.66 -16.03
CA LEU A 365 -8.24 -30.46 -15.55
C LEU A 365 -9.61 -29.99 -16.05
N LEU A 366 -9.75 -28.71 -16.41
CA LEU A 366 -11.02 -28.13 -16.84
C LEU A 366 -11.01 -27.80 -18.34
N PRO A 367 -12.14 -28.01 -19.04
CA PRO A 367 -12.29 -27.58 -20.43
C PRO A 367 -12.52 -26.07 -20.51
N ASN A 368 -12.06 -25.44 -21.59
CA ASN A 368 -12.06 -23.98 -21.77
C ASN A 368 -13.46 -23.36 -21.63
N GLU A 369 -14.51 -24.05 -22.05
CA GLU A 369 -15.90 -23.59 -21.98
C GLU A 369 -16.36 -23.37 -20.54
N VAL A 370 -15.89 -24.21 -19.61
CA VAL A 370 -16.18 -24.06 -18.18
C VAL A 370 -15.36 -22.92 -17.60
N ILE A 371 -14.07 -22.83 -17.97
CA ILE A 371 -13.18 -21.78 -17.49
C ILE A 371 -13.70 -20.38 -17.87
N MET A 372 -14.23 -20.23 -19.09
CA MET A 372 -14.73 -18.94 -19.59
C MET A 372 -16.10 -18.53 -19.04
N LYS A 373 -16.89 -19.49 -18.56
CA LYS A 373 -18.27 -19.24 -18.12
C LYS A 373 -18.38 -18.99 -16.61
N THR A 374 -17.33 -19.29 -15.84
CA THR A 374 -17.47 -19.45 -14.40
C THR A 374 -16.49 -18.61 -13.60
N ASP A 375 -17.05 -17.84 -12.65
CA ASP A 375 -16.29 -16.99 -11.74
C ASP A 375 -15.78 -17.74 -10.49
N ASN A 376 -16.39 -18.88 -10.12
CA ASN A 376 -15.95 -19.71 -8.98
C ASN A 376 -15.00 -20.86 -9.39
N LEU A 377 -14.01 -20.52 -10.23
CA LEU A 377 -13.13 -21.46 -10.92
C LEU A 377 -12.37 -22.43 -9.99
N LEU A 378 -11.84 -21.96 -8.86
CA LEU A 378 -11.11 -22.82 -7.92
C LEU A 378 -12.05 -23.78 -7.18
N ALA A 379 -13.32 -23.41 -6.99
CA ALA A 379 -14.31 -24.28 -6.37
C ALA A 379 -14.65 -25.47 -7.30
N ILE A 380 -14.75 -25.23 -8.61
CA ILE A 380 -14.92 -26.30 -9.61
C ILE A 380 -13.65 -27.16 -9.69
N LEU A 381 -12.47 -26.55 -9.72
CA LEU A 381 -11.20 -27.31 -9.70
C LEU A 381 -11.12 -28.23 -8.48
N ALA A 382 -11.54 -27.76 -7.31
CA ALA A 382 -11.60 -28.55 -6.10
C ALA A 382 -12.58 -29.72 -6.20
N GLU A 383 -13.76 -29.50 -6.79
CA GLU A 383 -14.74 -30.57 -7.01
C GLU A 383 -14.21 -31.65 -7.96
N VAL A 384 -13.56 -31.25 -9.05
CA VAL A 384 -12.97 -32.18 -10.02
C VAL A 384 -11.80 -32.96 -9.42
N SER A 385 -11.01 -32.33 -8.55
CA SER A 385 -9.77 -32.93 -8.02
C SER A 385 -10.00 -33.83 -6.81
N LEU A 386 -10.83 -33.40 -5.85
CA LEU A 386 -11.02 -34.10 -4.58
C LEU A 386 -12.50 -34.29 -4.19
N GLY A 387 -13.44 -33.88 -5.06
CA GLY A 387 -14.87 -33.98 -4.83
C GLY A 387 -15.47 -32.80 -4.06
N LYS A 388 -16.78 -32.91 -3.81
CA LYS A 388 -17.60 -31.90 -3.13
C LYS A 388 -17.09 -31.40 -1.77
N PRO A 389 -16.49 -32.21 -0.87
CA PRO A 389 -16.04 -31.66 0.42
C PRO A 389 -14.94 -30.60 0.25
N MET A 390 -14.03 -30.77 -0.72
CA MET A 390 -12.96 -29.79 -0.97
C MET A 390 -13.52 -28.49 -1.57
N ARG A 391 -14.58 -28.58 -2.36
CA ARG A 391 -15.30 -27.42 -2.88
C ARG A 391 -15.82 -26.52 -1.75
N VAL A 392 -16.47 -27.10 -0.73
CA VAL A 392 -16.96 -26.36 0.45
C VAL A 392 -15.80 -25.69 1.21
N VAL A 393 -14.68 -26.41 1.40
CA VAL A 393 -13.48 -25.85 2.06
C VAL A 393 -12.96 -24.63 1.31
N ILE A 394 -12.91 -24.69 -0.02
CA ILE A 394 -12.47 -23.57 -0.86
C ILE A 394 -13.42 -22.37 -0.78
N VAL A 395 -14.73 -22.60 -0.72
CA VAL A 395 -15.70 -21.50 -0.56
C VAL A 395 -15.53 -20.83 0.80
N ILE A 396 -15.33 -21.61 1.88
CA ILE A 396 -15.09 -21.05 3.22
C ILE A 396 -13.78 -20.25 3.25
N ASP A 397 -12.71 -20.81 2.69
CA ASP A 397 -11.39 -20.16 2.61
C ASP A 397 -11.46 -18.84 1.81
N CYS A 398 -12.15 -18.85 0.67
CA CYS A 398 -12.45 -17.67 -0.14
C CYS A 398 -13.13 -16.56 0.68
N LEU A 399 -14.17 -16.89 1.46
CA LEU A 399 -14.85 -15.90 2.32
C LEU A 399 -13.93 -15.32 3.40
N LEU A 400 -13.08 -16.15 4.03
CA LEU A 400 -12.14 -15.69 5.05
C LEU A 400 -11.08 -14.74 4.48
N VAL A 401 -10.48 -15.11 3.34
CA VAL A 401 -9.43 -14.33 2.68
C VAL A 401 -9.96 -13.01 2.13
N PHE A 402 -11.15 -13.01 1.53
CA PHE A 402 -11.76 -11.77 1.04
C PHE A 402 -12.26 -10.86 2.16
N SER A 403 -12.64 -11.41 3.31
CA SER A 403 -12.92 -10.58 4.49
C SER A 403 -11.69 -9.77 4.92
N VAL A 404 -10.51 -10.40 4.89
CA VAL A 404 -9.24 -9.71 5.16
C VAL A 404 -8.89 -8.72 4.05
N GLY A 405 -9.16 -9.06 2.78
CA GLY A 405 -8.92 -8.16 1.64
C GLY A 405 -9.74 -6.86 1.70
N ILE A 406 -11.05 -6.98 1.96
CA ILE A 406 -11.95 -5.83 2.12
C ILE A 406 -11.52 -4.98 3.32
N PHE A 407 -11.19 -5.63 4.44
CA PHE A 407 -10.69 -4.95 5.63
C PHE A 407 -9.40 -4.14 5.32
N ALA A 408 -8.42 -4.74 4.62
CA ALA A 408 -7.18 -4.08 4.25
C ALA A 408 -7.40 -2.90 3.31
N GLY A 409 -8.36 -2.99 2.38
CA GLY A 409 -8.74 -1.89 1.50
C GLY A 409 -9.32 -0.70 2.28
N VAL A 410 -10.23 -0.95 3.23
CA VAL A 410 -10.80 0.10 4.10
C VAL A 410 -9.71 0.79 4.93
N VAL A 411 -8.82 0.02 5.57
CA VAL A 411 -7.72 0.59 6.36
C VAL A 411 -6.75 1.39 5.49
N THR A 412 -6.44 0.89 4.29
CA THR A 412 -5.60 1.62 3.33
C THR A 412 -6.22 2.96 2.94
N GLY A 413 -7.53 2.98 2.70
CA GLY A 413 -8.28 4.21 2.44
C GLY A 413 -8.23 5.20 3.62
N CYS A 414 -8.49 4.73 4.84
CA CYS A 414 -8.43 5.56 6.05
C CYS A 414 -7.02 6.14 6.27
N ASN A 415 -5.98 5.30 6.18
CA ASN A 415 -4.59 5.72 6.36
C ASN A 415 -4.16 6.75 5.31
N LEU A 416 -4.63 6.61 4.07
CA LEU A 416 -4.34 7.55 3.01
C LEU A 416 -5.04 8.90 3.23
N VAL A 417 -6.31 8.89 3.64
CA VAL A 417 -7.04 10.13 3.97
C VAL A 417 -6.38 10.85 5.15
N GLU A 418 -5.95 10.12 6.17
CA GLU A 418 -5.20 10.69 7.29
C GLU A 418 -3.86 11.28 6.83
N ALA A 419 -3.14 10.60 5.94
CA ALA A 419 -1.87 11.08 5.39
C ALA A 419 -2.04 12.33 4.50
N LEU A 420 -3.17 12.48 3.82
CA LEU A 420 -3.49 13.67 3.01
C LEU A 420 -3.95 14.87 3.85
N ALA A 421 -4.49 14.63 5.05
CA ALA A 421 -4.96 15.66 5.95
C ALA A 421 -3.84 16.31 6.79
N ARG A 422 -2.68 15.64 6.90
CA ARG A 422 -1.47 16.15 7.55
C ARG A 422 -0.63 16.95 6.56
#